data_AF-A0A364MXC4-F1
#
_entry.id   AF-A0A364MXC4-F1
#
_cell.length_a   1.000
_cell.length_b   1.000
_cell.length_c   1.000
_cell.angle_alpha   90.00
_cell.angle_beta   90.00
_cell.angle_gamma   90.00
#
_symmetry.space_group_name_H-M   'P 1'
#
loop_
_entity.id
_entity.type
_entity.pdbx_description
1 polymer ?
#
loop_
_entity_poly.entity_id
_entity_poly.type
_entity_poly.pdbx_seq_one_letter_code
_entity_poly.pdbx_strand_id
1 'polypeptide(L)'
;MAELVVAGPPAPPQMTFRERLSQFRILEEKRCELIEELLDKLEKTEARLTQTELDLGSEQNVRRTLQAELAETTRTMQGQIDESKAKEEALVQQQAKRPFVLVLIDADAEGFLVTPHRLITFQDKYITRKAQGGESLADEVNLRIREYLREQFEDADSLDIIVRIYANLEGMANHLVKLEKVRNLGQLRAFSTGFCGRITSFDWIDTGVGKEGGAGRKVRENLSFFALNTHLRHAIVACNPVDLPASLLTAIPLEKLTLIESLPLPQSLTTLPLKTTKFNSLFAPPPPPPKAPKPIRDRGHNDRGFSESDMRRGGRDREMRRGDERGGGPQLQLMEQDHDGGGSTWLVIQPERSKSQAVDRRGDRDRDRRRAPSEDDSSSLSISIGPDNTVSVDSGRRRRIMG
;
A
#
# COMPACT_ATOMS: atom_id res chain seq x y z
N MET A 1 85.71 64.26 -79.10
CA MET A 1 84.58 63.84 -78.26
C MET A 1 84.23 62.42 -78.67
N ALA A 2 84.16 61.53 -77.69
CA ALA A 2 83.88 60.11 -77.90
C ALA A 2 82.41 59.91 -78.28
N GLU A 3 82.15 59.00 -79.21
CA GLU A 3 80.83 58.39 -79.36
C GLU A 3 81.02 56.87 -79.39
N LEU A 4 80.68 56.25 -78.26
CA LEU A 4 80.54 54.81 -78.11
C LEU A 4 79.22 54.42 -78.78
N VAL A 5 79.26 53.59 -79.81
CA VAL A 5 78.06 52.93 -80.33
C VAL A 5 78.22 51.42 -80.16
N VAL A 6 77.28 50.89 -79.39
CA VAL A 6 77.14 49.51 -78.92
C VAL A 6 77.05 48.53 -80.09
N ALA A 7 77.80 47.44 -80.03
CA ALA A 7 77.70 46.33 -80.97
C ALA A 7 76.30 45.71 -80.88
N GLY A 8 75.54 45.77 -81.98
CA GLY A 8 74.30 45.02 -82.13
C GLY A 8 74.56 43.51 -82.05
N PRO A 9 73.61 42.71 -81.55
CA PRO A 9 73.79 41.26 -81.41
C PRO A 9 74.09 40.62 -82.78
N PRO A 10 74.96 39.59 -82.83
CA PRO A 10 75.33 38.95 -84.09
C PRO A 10 74.09 38.34 -84.76
N ALA A 11 74.01 38.51 -86.09
CA ALA A 11 72.98 37.89 -86.90
C ALA A 11 73.02 36.36 -86.71
N PRO A 12 71.87 35.70 -86.51
CA PRO A 12 71.84 34.26 -86.27
C PRO A 12 72.45 33.52 -87.46
N PRO A 13 73.21 32.44 -87.23
CA PRO A 13 73.86 31.67 -88.29
C PRO A 13 72.82 31.19 -89.32
N GLN A 14 73.12 31.39 -90.61
CA GLN A 14 72.21 31.02 -91.70
C GLN A 14 72.25 29.51 -91.93
N MET A 15 71.21 28.81 -91.47
CA MET A 15 71.10 27.36 -91.65
C MET A 15 70.94 26.96 -93.12
N THR A 16 71.60 25.88 -93.50
CA THR A 16 71.45 25.26 -94.83
C THR A 16 70.04 24.70 -95.02
N PHE A 17 69.56 24.59 -96.26
CA PHE A 17 68.22 24.06 -96.54
C PHE A 17 68.03 22.60 -96.08
N ARG A 18 69.10 21.79 -96.01
CA ARG A 18 69.04 20.42 -95.46
C ARG A 18 68.85 20.39 -93.94
N GLU A 19 69.48 21.29 -93.21
CA GLU A 19 69.30 21.43 -91.76
C GLU A 19 67.89 21.93 -91.41
N ARG A 20 67.32 22.83 -92.24
CA ARG A 20 65.91 23.23 -92.09
C ARG A 20 64.96 22.05 -92.32
N LEU A 21 65.20 21.23 -93.35
CA LEU A 21 64.39 20.04 -93.62
C LEU A 21 64.47 19.00 -92.48
N SER A 22 65.63 18.81 -91.86
CA SER A 22 65.75 17.90 -90.70
C SER A 22 65.03 18.44 -89.47
N GLN A 23 65.08 19.75 -89.21
CA GLN A 23 64.29 20.38 -88.14
C GLN A 23 62.78 20.19 -88.36
N PHE A 24 62.30 20.35 -89.59
CA PHE A 24 60.88 20.10 -89.90
C PHE A 24 60.47 18.65 -89.62
N ARG A 25 61.30 17.68 -89.97
CA ARG A 25 61.03 16.25 -89.67
C ARG A 25 60.95 15.98 -88.17
N ILE A 26 61.87 16.54 -87.38
CA ILE A 26 61.85 16.41 -85.91
C ILE A 26 60.58 17.06 -85.32
N LEU A 27 60.18 18.22 -85.83
CA LEU A 27 58.95 18.88 -85.39
C LEU A 27 57.70 18.05 -85.75
N GLU A 28 57.69 17.43 -86.93
CA GLU A 28 56.59 16.57 -87.38
C GLU A 28 56.49 15.29 -86.53
N GLU A 29 57.62 14.68 -86.18
CA GLU A 29 57.71 13.55 -85.25
C GLU A 29 57.18 13.94 -83.85
N LYS A 30 57.65 15.05 -83.28
CA LYS A 30 57.14 15.59 -82.01
C LYS A 30 55.66 15.92 -82.05
N ARG A 31 55.15 16.37 -83.21
CA ARG A 31 53.71 16.62 -83.39
C ARG A 31 52.93 15.32 -83.34
N CYS A 32 53.43 14.26 -83.98
CA CYS A 32 52.83 12.93 -83.93
C CYS A 32 52.85 12.36 -82.50
N GLU A 33 53.96 12.45 -81.78
CA GLU A 33 54.06 12.04 -80.37
C GLU A 33 53.03 12.75 -79.48
N LEU A 34 52.89 14.07 -79.63
CA LEU A 34 51.90 14.85 -78.90
C LEU A 34 50.46 14.44 -79.27
N ILE A 35 50.19 14.16 -80.55
CA ILE A 35 48.87 13.71 -80.99
C ILE A 35 48.53 12.35 -80.36
N GLU A 36 49.46 11.40 -80.37
CA GLU A 36 49.27 10.08 -79.74
C GLU A 36 49.06 10.22 -78.21
N GLU A 37 49.85 11.06 -77.54
CA GLU A 37 49.65 11.33 -76.10
C GLU A 37 48.28 11.95 -75.81
N LEU A 38 47.80 12.85 -76.67
CA LEU A 38 46.47 13.46 -76.55
C LEU A 38 45.36 12.45 -76.80
N LEU A 39 45.50 11.55 -77.78
CA LEU A 39 44.53 10.50 -78.07
C LEU A 39 44.45 9.49 -76.92
N ASP A 40 45.58 9.03 -76.40
CA ASP A 40 45.64 8.11 -75.25
C ASP A 40 45.05 8.76 -73.98
N LYS A 41 45.32 10.05 -73.75
CA LYS A 41 44.66 10.80 -72.67
C LYS A 41 43.17 10.92 -72.89
N LEU A 42 42.71 11.21 -74.11
CA LEU A 42 41.30 11.34 -74.44
C LEU A 42 40.57 10.02 -74.16
N GLU A 43 41.08 8.89 -74.67
CA GLU A 43 40.51 7.56 -74.48
C GLU A 43 40.46 7.18 -72.99
N LYS A 44 41.53 7.45 -72.24
CA LYS A 44 41.55 7.25 -70.78
C LYS A 44 40.55 8.14 -70.04
N THR A 45 40.38 9.39 -70.46
CA THR A 45 39.40 10.30 -69.84
C THR A 45 37.97 9.90 -70.17
N GLU A 46 37.69 9.48 -71.40
CA GLU A 46 36.37 8.98 -71.80
C GLU A 46 36.04 7.71 -71.04
N ALA A 47 36.94 6.72 -70.98
CA ALA A 47 36.73 5.50 -70.21
C ALA A 47 36.48 5.77 -68.72
N ARG A 48 37.20 6.72 -68.13
CA ARG A 48 36.96 7.17 -66.75
C ARG A 48 35.60 7.86 -66.59
N LEU A 49 35.21 8.69 -67.57
CA LEU A 49 33.91 9.36 -67.56
C LEU A 49 32.79 8.32 -67.57
N THR A 50 32.82 7.36 -68.50
CA THR A 50 31.79 6.31 -68.60
C THR A 50 31.70 5.49 -67.31
N GLN A 51 32.85 5.15 -66.71
CA GLN A 51 32.87 4.44 -65.43
C GLN A 51 32.22 5.28 -64.32
N THR A 52 32.56 6.56 -64.19
CA THR A 52 31.97 7.42 -63.16
C THR A 52 30.48 7.67 -63.36
N GLU A 53 30.00 7.71 -64.61
CA GLU A 53 28.56 7.83 -64.90
C GLU A 53 27.79 6.58 -64.47
N LEU A 54 28.36 5.39 -64.70
CA LEU A 54 27.79 4.12 -64.24
C LEU A 54 27.75 4.07 -62.70
N ASP A 55 28.86 4.44 -62.04
CA ASP A 55 28.95 4.45 -60.58
C ASP A 55 27.93 5.42 -59.97
N LEU A 56 27.82 6.64 -60.52
CA LEU A 56 26.84 7.64 -60.10
C LEU A 56 25.40 7.14 -60.29
N GLY A 57 25.10 6.49 -61.42
CA GLY A 57 23.79 5.88 -61.67
C GLY A 57 23.45 4.80 -60.65
N SER A 58 24.43 3.98 -60.27
CA SER A 58 24.27 2.94 -59.25
C SER A 58 23.99 3.54 -57.86
N GLU A 59 24.75 4.58 -57.45
CA GLU A 59 24.54 5.25 -56.17
C GLU A 59 23.18 5.95 -56.10
N GLN A 60 22.75 6.59 -57.19
CA GLN A 60 21.43 7.23 -57.26
C GLN A 60 20.30 6.22 -57.11
N ASN A 61 20.42 5.03 -57.71
CA ASN A 61 19.45 3.97 -57.55
C ASN A 61 19.42 3.44 -56.11
N VAL A 62 20.58 3.15 -55.52
CA VAL A 62 20.68 2.72 -54.10
C VAL A 62 20.05 3.75 -53.18
N ARG A 63 20.35 5.04 -53.39
CA ARG A 63 19.80 6.14 -52.59
C ARG A 63 18.27 6.20 -52.68
N ARG A 64 17.68 6.03 -53.87
CA ARG A 64 16.22 6.01 -54.04
C ARG A 64 15.58 4.84 -53.31
N THR A 65 16.17 3.64 -53.42
CA THR A 65 15.68 2.45 -52.71
C THR A 65 15.71 2.64 -51.20
N LEU A 66 16.84 3.10 -50.66
CA LEU A 66 16.98 3.36 -49.22
C LEU A 66 16.01 4.44 -48.72
N GLN A 67 15.78 5.50 -49.51
CA GLN A 67 14.80 6.53 -49.17
C GLN A 67 13.37 5.97 -49.14
N ALA A 68 13.03 5.07 -50.06
CA ALA A 68 11.73 4.40 -50.08
C ALA A 68 11.56 3.47 -48.86
N GLU A 69 12.56 2.66 -48.54
CA GLU A 69 12.55 1.78 -47.36
C GLU A 69 12.45 2.57 -46.05
N LEU A 70 13.19 3.67 -45.92
CA LEU A 70 13.09 4.56 -44.75
C LEU A 70 11.70 5.18 -44.63
N ALA A 71 11.10 5.62 -45.74
CA ALA A 71 9.75 6.18 -45.72
C ALA A 71 8.71 5.13 -45.34
N GLU A 72 8.81 3.91 -45.87
CA GLU A 72 7.93 2.79 -45.53
C GLU A 72 8.09 2.39 -44.06
N THR A 73 9.32 2.25 -43.59
CA THR A 73 9.64 1.91 -42.19
C THR A 73 9.13 2.99 -41.23
N THR A 74 9.31 4.27 -41.58
CA THR A 74 8.79 5.38 -40.76
C THR A 74 7.26 5.36 -40.72
N ARG A 75 6.61 5.07 -41.85
CA ARG A 75 5.15 4.99 -41.92
C ARG A 75 4.60 3.82 -41.12
N THR A 76 5.24 2.64 -41.18
CA THR A 76 4.81 1.46 -40.43
C THR A 76 5.03 1.65 -38.94
N MET A 77 6.17 2.20 -38.51
CA MET A 77 6.42 2.54 -37.12
C MET A 77 5.41 3.57 -36.60
N GLN A 78 5.12 4.62 -37.37
CA GLN A 78 4.13 5.61 -36.98
C GLN A 78 2.73 4.99 -36.83
N GLY A 79 2.33 4.13 -37.78
CA GLY A 79 1.07 3.39 -37.69
C GLY A 79 0.99 2.49 -36.45
N GLN A 80 2.09 1.80 -36.10
CA GLN A 80 2.16 0.98 -34.89
C GLN A 80 2.09 1.82 -33.61
N ILE A 81 2.73 2.98 -33.58
CA ILE A 81 2.66 3.91 -32.45
C ILE A 81 1.23 4.40 -32.26
N ASP A 82 0.56 4.80 -33.34
CA ASP A 82 -0.80 5.32 -33.28
C ASP A 82 -1.80 4.22 -32.87
N GLU A 83 -1.64 2.99 -33.39
CA GLU A 83 -2.45 1.84 -32.97
C GLU A 83 -2.21 1.46 -31.51
N SER A 84 -0.95 1.49 -31.05
CA SER A 84 -0.59 1.21 -29.65
C SER A 84 -1.20 2.26 -28.73
N LYS A 85 -1.12 3.54 -29.09
CA LYS A 85 -1.74 4.64 -28.33
C LYS A 85 -3.26 4.50 -28.25
N ALA A 86 -3.91 4.21 -29.38
CA ALA A 86 -5.36 4.02 -29.40
C ALA A 86 -5.79 2.82 -28.54
N LYS A 87 -5.03 1.72 -28.55
CA LYS A 87 -5.26 0.57 -27.67
C LYS A 87 -5.06 0.91 -26.20
N GLU A 88 -4.00 1.64 -25.87
CA GLU A 88 -3.72 2.11 -24.51
C GLU A 88 -4.85 3.00 -23.99
N GLU A 89 -5.28 4.00 -24.77
CA GLU A 89 -6.41 4.88 -24.43
C GLU A 89 -7.70 4.09 -24.23
N ALA A 90 -7.99 3.11 -25.10
CA ALA A 90 -9.17 2.25 -24.96
C ALA A 90 -9.12 1.39 -23.69
N LEU A 91 -7.94 0.86 -23.33
CA LEU A 91 -7.74 0.10 -22.10
C LEU A 91 -7.90 1.00 -20.85
N VAL A 92 -7.34 2.21 -20.87
CA VAL A 92 -7.50 3.19 -19.79
C VAL A 92 -8.97 3.57 -19.63
N GLN A 93 -9.68 3.85 -20.72
CA GLN A 93 -11.12 4.11 -20.72
C GLN A 93 -11.92 2.93 -20.17
N GLN A 94 -11.57 1.70 -20.53
CA GLN A 94 -12.23 0.51 -20.03
C GLN A 94 -11.95 0.30 -18.53
N GLN A 95 -10.72 0.54 -18.07
CA GLN A 95 -10.34 0.51 -16.66
C GLN A 95 -10.92 1.68 -15.87
N ALA A 96 -11.36 2.76 -16.51
CA ALA A 96 -12.04 3.87 -15.85
C ALA A 96 -13.55 3.64 -15.68
N LYS A 97 -14.10 2.51 -16.15
CA LYS A 97 -15.54 2.23 -16.02
C LYS A 97 -15.93 2.04 -14.55
N ARG A 98 -17.00 2.75 -14.15
CA ARG A 98 -17.61 2.69 -12.80
C ARG A 98 -16.63 2.96 -11.65
N PRO A 99 -16.02 4.16 -11.62
CA PRO A 99 -15.24 4.57 -10.47
C PRO A 99 -16.10 4.58 -9.20
N PHE A 100 -15.50 4.25 -8.06
CA PHE A 100 -16.22 4.26 -6.80
C PHE A 100 -15.45 4.94 -5.67
N VAL A 101 -16.21 5.37 -4.67
CA VAL A 101 -15.74 5.88 -3.39
C VAL A 101 -16.03 4.84 -2.32
N LEU A 102 -15.01 4.51 -1.53
CA LEU A 102 -15.11 3.57 -0.43
C LEU A 102 -15.22 4.32 0.90
N VAL A 103 -16.17 3.93 1.72
CA VAL A 103 -16.39 4.52 3.04
C VAL A 103 -16.31 3.40 4.06
N LEU A 104 -15.32 3.47 4.94
CA LEU A 104 -15.09 2.46 5.98
C LEU A 104 -15.30 3.08 7.35
N ILE A 105 -16.21 2.49 8.13
CA ILE A 105 -16.53 2.98 9.47
C ILE A 105 -16.30 1.85 10.48
N ASP A 106 -15.45 2.09 11.45
CA ASP A 106 -15.33 1.33 12.68
C ASP A 106 -16.35 1.87 13.69
N ALA A 107 -17.46 1.16 13.86
CA ALA A 107 -18.51 1.47 14.81
C ALA A 107 -18.49 0.51 16.01
N ASP A 108 -17.38 -0.19 16.24
CA ASP A 108 -17.29 -1.14 17.33
C ASP A 108 -17.12 -0.46 18.69
N ALA A 109 -17.86 -0.98 19.66
CA ALA A 109 -17.86 -0.51 21.03
C ALA A 109 -16.99 -1.44 21.88
N GLU A 110 -15.67 -1.39 21.70
CA GLU A 110 -14.78 -2.07 22.63
C GLU A 110 -14.63 -1.28 23.94
N GLY A 111 -15.23 -1.82 25.01
CA GLY A 111 -14.61 -1.85 26.33
C GLY A 111 -15.13 -0.88 27.39
N PHE A 112 -15.92 -1.42 28.32
CA PHE A 112 -16.30 -0.85 29.62
C PHE A 112 -15.12 -0.61 30.59
N LEU A 113 -13.84 -0.74 30.20
CA LEU A 113 -12.77 -0.84 31.21
C LEU A 113 -11.48 -0.01 31.06
N VAL A 114 -11.05 0.55 29.92
CA VAL A 114 -9.75 1.27 29.93
C VAL A 114 -9.67 2.52 29.04
N THR A 115 -10.55 2.71 28.05
CA THR A 115 -10.42 3.90 27.16
C THR A 115 -11.79 4.43 26.74
N PRO A 116 -12.30 5.51 27.37
CA PRO A 116 -13.62 6.10 27.05
C PRO A 116 -13.67 6.81 25.69
N HIS A 117 -12.71 6.55 24.79
CA HIS A 117 -12.47 7.32 23.56
C HIS A 117 -12.44 6.41 22.32
N ARG A 118 -13.01 5.20 22.37
CA ARG A 118 -12.97 4.31 21.20
C ARG A 118 -14.15 4.41 20.25
N LEU A 119 -15.27 5.02 20.67
CA LEU A 119 -16.52 4.85 19.94
C LEU A 119 -16.84 6.02 19.01
N ILE A 120 -16.78 5.76 17.70
CA ILE A 120 -17.52 6.54 16.71
C ILE A 120 -19.01 6.19 16.91
N THR A 121 -19.73 7.05 17.63
CA THR A 121 -21.16 6.87 17.89
C THR A 121 -21.98 7.61 16.85
N PHE A 122 -22.97 6.94 16.27
CA PHE A 122 -24.01 7.63 15.50
C PHE A 122 -24.94 8.42 16.43
N GLN A 123 -25.54 9.50 15.92
CA GLN A 123 -26.51 10.27 16.70
C GLN A 123 -27.71 9.42 17.16
N ASP A 124 -28.19 9.71 18.37
CA ASP A 124 -29.29 8.98 19.01
C ASP A 124 -30.58 9.00 18.19
N LYS A 125 -30.80 10.08 17.42
CA LYS A 125 -31.95 10.21 16.51
C LYS A 125 -31.99 9.11 15.44
N TYR A 126 -30.89 8.46 15.12
CA TYR A 126 -30.86 7.30 14.22
C TYR A 126 -31.02 6.01 15.02
N ILE A 127 -30.18 5.80 16.03
CA ILE A 127 -30.10 4.54 16.78
C ILE A 127 -31.45 4.17 17.43
N THR A 128 -32.17 5.14 17.98
CA THR A 128 -33.40 4.92 18.77
C THR A 128 -34.63 4.54 17.92
N ARG A 129 -34.57 4.68 16.59
CA ARG A 129 -35.70 4.48 15.67
C ARG A 129 -35.74 3.12 14.96
N LYS A 130 -34.96 2.13 15.41
CA LYS A 130 -34.92 0.77 14.82
C LYS A 130 -34.68 0.83 13.30
N ALA A 131 -35.41 0.06 12.48
CA ALA A 131 -35.25 0.00 11.03
C ALA A 131 -35.34 1.37 10.32
N GLN A 132 -36.35 2.18 10.64
CA GLN A 132 -36.50 3.54 10.08
C GLN A 132 -35.31 4.44 10.42
N GLY A 133 -34.70 4.22 11.59
CA GLY A 133 -33.48 4.88 12.00
C GLY A 133 -32.29 4.53 11.13
N GLY A 134 -32.15 3.25 10.76
CA GLY A 134 -31.12 2.75 9.85
C GLY A 134 -31.29 3.29 8.44
N GLU A 135 -32.52 3.30 7.93
CA GLU A 135 -32.86 3.91 6.64
C GLU A 135 -32.51 5.40 6.62
N SER A 136 -32.91 6.14 7.67
CA SER A 136 -32.59 7.57 7.81
C SER A 136 -31.08 7.82 7.88
N LEU A 137 -30.33 6.92 8.53
CA LEU A 137 -28.87 7.03 8.59
C LEU A 137 -28.24 6.81 7.21
N ALA A 138 -28.69 5.82 6.45
CA ALA A 138 -28.18 5.56 5.11
C ALA A 138 -28.40 6.76 4.18
N ASP A 139 -29.59 7.36 4.23
CA ASP A 139 -29.91 8.58 3.46
C ASP A 139 -28.98 9.75 3.85
N GLU A 140 -28.80 9.99 5.14
CA GLU A 140 -27.91 11.06 5.62
C GLU A 140 -26.45 10.79 5.25
N VAL A 141 -25.96 9.55 5.38
CA VAL A 141 -24.59 9.17 5.00
C VAL A 141 -24.37 9.44 3.52
N ASN A 142 -25.30 9.02 2.66
CA ASN A 142 -25.21 9.27 1.23
C ASN A 142 -25.22 10.77 0.92
N LEU A 143 -26.12 11.54 1.54
CA LEU A 143 -26.20 12.98 1.36
C LEU A 143 -24.88 13.67 1.72
N ARG A 144 -24.34 13.41 2.91
CA ARG A 144 -23.12 14.07 3.41
C ARG A 144 -21.88 13.70 2.62
N ILE A 145 -21.79 12.46 2.16
CA ILE A 145 -20.67 12.00 1.34
C ILE A 145 -20.77 12.60 -0.05
N ARG A 146 -21.96 12.68 -0.66
CA ARG A 146 -22.15 13.39 -1.94
C ARG A 146 -21.78 14.86 -1.84
N GLU A 147 -22.23 15.56 -0.80
CA GLU A 147 -21.87 16.96 -0.54
C GLU A 147 -20.34 17.13 -0.46
N TYR A 148 -19.67 16.29 0.34
CA TYR A 148 -18.21 16.30 0.46
C TYR A 148 -17.51 16.03 -0.88
N LEU A 149 -18.00 15.07 -1.67
CA LEU A 149 -17.38 14.71 -2.95
C LEU A 149 -17.51 15.80 -4.00
N ARG A 150 -18.63 16.55 -4.03
CA ARG A 150 -18.84 17.64 -4.99
C ARG A 150 -17.83 18.78 -4.85
N GLU A 151 -17.29 18.98 -3.66
CA GLU A 151 -16.22 19.96 -3.42
C GLU A 151 -14.87 19.51 -3.98
N GLN A 152 -14.70 18.19 -4.22
CA GLN A 152 -13.42 17.58 -4.57
C GLN A 152 -13.38 17.08 -6.03
N PHE A 153 -14.52 16.70 -6.59
CA PHE A 153 -14.62 16.05 -7.90
C PHE A 153 -15.79 16.63 -8.71
N GLU A 154 -15.52 17.05 -9.94
CA GLU A 154 -16.55 17.56 -10.86
C GLU A 154 -17.56 16.47 -11.25
N ASP A 155 -17.09 15.22 -11.35
CA ASP A 155 -17.89 14.04 -11.69
C ASP A 155 -18.51 13.35 -10.47
N ALA A 156 -18.58 14.02 -9.31
CA ALA A 156 -18.98 13.46 -8.02
C ALA A 156 -20.34 12.73 -8.04
N ASP A 157 -21.32 13.19 -8.81
CA ASP A 157 -22.65 12.57 -8.89
C ASP A 157 -22.66 11.24 -9.67
N SER A 158 -21.65 11.00 -10.52
CA SER A 158 -21.49 9.76 -11.29
C SER A 158 -20.77 8.64 -10.52
N LEU A 159 -20.13 8.97 -9.40
CA LEU A 159 -19.36 8.01 -8.60
C LEU A 159 -20.29 7.04 -7.86
N ASP A 160 -19.97 5.75 -7.91
CA ASP A 160 -20.62 4.77 -7.03
C ASP A 160 -20.09 4.94 -5.60
N ILE A 161 -20.96 4.89 -4.59
CA ILE A 161 -20.56 5.01 -3.18
C ILE A 161 -20.79 3.65 -2.50
N ILE A 162 -19.72 3.08 -1.95
CA ILE A 162 -19.75 1.85 -1.18
C ILE A 162 -19.50 2.20 0.28
N VAL A 163 -20.42 1.83 1.18
CA VAL A 163 -20.27 2.06 2.61
C VAL A 163 -20.21 0.73 3.33
N ARG A 164 -19.21 0.57 4.21
CA ARG A 164 -19.07 -0.60 5.07
C ARG A 164 -18.88 -0.17 6.51
N ILE A 165 -19.85 -0.50 7.34
CA ILE A 165 -19.80 -0.26 8.78
C ILE A 165 -19.49 -1.58 9.46
N TYR A 166 -18.42 -1.63 10.24
CA TYR A 166 -18.01 -2.80 11.01
C TYR A 166 -18.28 -2.56 12.49
N ALA A 167 -18.99 -3.48 13.12
CA ALA A 167 -19.22 -3.44 14.56
C ALA A 167 -19.51 -4.85 15.10
N ASN A 168 -19.15 -5.12 16.34
CA ASN A 168 -19.71 -6.24 17.08
C ASN A 168 -21.13 -5.86 17.53
N LEU A 169 -22.17 -6.37 16.85
CA LEU A 169 -23.54 -5.97 17.14
C LEU A 169 -23.97 -6.34 18.57
N GLU A 170 -23.49 -7.48 19.09
CA GLU A 170 -23.80 -7.90 20.45
C GLU A 170 -23.15 -6.96 21.48
N GLY A 171 -21.86 -6.67 21.31
CA GLY A 171 -21.13 -5.73 22.17
C GLY A 171 -21.73 -4.32 22.13
N MET A 172 -22.00 -3.81 20.93
CA MET A 172 -22.63 -2.51 20.71
C MET A 172 -24.04 -2.46 21.32
N ALA A 173 -24.87 -3.49 21.15
CA ALA A 173 -26.20 -3.53 21.76
C ALA A 173 -26.12 -3.51 23.28
N ASN A 174 -25.24 -4.31 23.89
CA ASN A 174 -25.04 -4.34 25.34
C ASN A 174 -24.60 -2.97 25.88
N HIS A 175 -23.73 -2.27 25.14
CA HIS A 175 -23.33 -0.90 25.49
C HIS A 175 -24.50 0.10 25.39
N LEU A 176 -25.25 0.06 24.29
CA LEU A 176 -26.37 0.98 24.05
C LEU A 176 -27.57 0.72 25.00
N VAL A 177 -27.76 -0.52 25.46
CA VAL A 177 -28.75 -0.85 26.51
C VAL A 177 -28.38 -0.20 27.84
N LYS A 178 -27.10 -0.23 28.22
CA LYS A 178 -26.61 0.45 29.44
C LYS A 178 -26.78 1.98 29.37
N LEU A 179 -26.77 2.54 28.15
CA LEU A 179 -27.05 3.95 27.90
C LEU A 179 -28.54 4.26 27.68
N GLU A 180 -29.43 3.28 27.84
CA GLU A 180 -30.87 3.40 27.62
C GLU A 180 -31.28 3.84 26.19
N LYS A 181 -30.37 3.68 25.21
CA LYS A 181 -30.59 4.07 23.81
C LYS A 181 -31.31 3.01 23.00
N VAL A 182 -31.11 1.73 23.35
CA VAL A 182 -31.82 0.59 22.75
C VAL A 182 -32.27 -0.35 23.86
N ARG A 183 -33.33 -1.13 23.62
CA ARG A 183 -33.86 -2.06 24.64
C ARG A 183 -33.22 -3.45 24.59
N ASN A 184 -32.79 -3.87 23.41
CA ASN A 184 -32.22 -5.19 23.18
C ASN A 184 -31.48 -5.24 21.83
N LEU A 185 -30.73 -6.32 21.61
CA LEU A 185 -30.05 -6.60 20.34
C LEU A 185 -31.00 -6.62 19.14
N GLY A 186 -32.26 -7.04 19.32
CA GLY A 186 -33.26 -7.07 18.25
C GLY A 186 -33.53 -5.69 17.63
N GLN A 187 -33.54 -4.63 18.44
CA GLN A 187 -33.68 -3.25 17.93
C GLN A 187 -32.48 -2.82 17.09
N LEU A 188 -31.27 -3.15 17.54
CA LEU A 188 -30.04 -2.82 16.81
C LEU A 188 -29.91 -3.64 15.51
N ARG A 189 -30.32 -4.92 15.52
CA ARG A 189 -30.41 -5.74 14.29
C ARG A 189 -31.41 -5.16 13.30
N ALA A 190 -32.59 -4.73 13.76
CA ALA A 190 -33.56 -4.07 12.90
C ALA A 190 -33.00 -2.77 12.30
N PHE A 191 -32.28 -1.98 13.09
CA PHE A 191 -31.56 -0.78 12.64
C PHE A 191 -30.51 -1.10 11.57
N SER A 192 -29.62 -2.06 11.82
CA SER A 192 -28.61 -2.53 10.87
C SER A 192 -29.25 -3.04 9.57
N THR A 193 -30.34 -3.81 9.67
CA THR A 193 -31.08 -4.32 8.50
C THR A 193 -31.72 -3.20 7.69
N GLY A 194 -32.33 -2.20 8.35
CA GLY A 194 -32.89 -1.03 7.68
C GLY A 194 -31.84 -0.20 6.95
N PHE A 195 -30.64 -0.08 7.52
CA PHE A 195 -29.50 0.56 6.87
C PHE A 195 -29.09 -0.17 5.58
N CYS A 196 -28.85 -1.49 5.65
CA CYS A 196 -28.46 -2.28 4.47
C CYS A 196 -29.55 -2.34 3.40
N GLY A 197 -30.83 -2.36 3.81
CA GLY A 197 -31.96 -2.41 2.89
C GLY A 197 -32.23 -1.10 2.16
N ARG A 198 -31.70 0.03 2.65
CA ARG A 198 -32.00 1.35 2.10
C ARG A 198 -31.22 1.67 0.83
N ILE A 199 -29.92 1.37 0.81
CA ILE A 199 -29.04 1.57 -0.35
C ILE A 199 -28.25 0.28 -0.55
N THR A 200 -28.29 -0.28 -1.77
CA THR A 200 -27.77 -1.63 -2.07
C THR A 200 -26.26 -1.79 -1.91
N SER A 201 -25.50 -0.68 -1.96
CA SER A 201 -24.04 -0.68 -1.80
C SER A 201 -23.59 -0.39 -0.36
N PHE A 202 -24.54 -0.33 0.58
CA PHE A 202 -24.29 0.01 1.98
C PHE A 202 -24.46 -1.25 2.82
N ASP A 203 -23.40 -1.62 3.53
CA ASP A 203 -23.35 -2.83 4.33
C ASP A 203 -23.05 -2.51 5.80
N TRP A 204 -23.78 -3.18 6.67
CA TRP A 204 -23.48 -3.26 8.09
C TRP A 204 -23.03 -4.69 8.42
N ILE A 205 -21.78 -4.82 8.83
CA ILE A 205 -21.09 -6.09 8.98
C ILE A 205 -20.89 -6.37 10.47
N ASP A 206 -21.61 -7.37 10.97
CA ASP A 206 -21.41 -7.90 12.32
C ASP A 206 -20.09 -8.66 12.38
N THR A 207 -19.13 -8.14 13.14
CA THR A 207 -17.82 -8.81 13.33
C THR A 207 -17.86 -9.90 14.39
N GLY A 208 -18.95 -9.98 15.16
CA GLY A 208 -19.12 -10.93 16.26
C GLY A 208 -18.19 -10.67 17.44
N VAL A 209 -18.28 -11.56 18.43
CA VAL A 209 -17.46 -11.58 19.65
C VAL A 209 -16.22 -12.47 19.42
N GLY A 210 -15.05 -11.87 19.19
CA GLY A 210 -13.82 -12.62 18.94
C GLY A 210 -12.56 -11.87 19.34
N LYS A 211 -11.53 -12.61 19.80
CA LYS A 211 -10.19 -12.07 20.08
C LYS A 211 -9.38 -11.80 18.80
N GLU A 212 -9.73 -12.47 17.70
CA GLU A 212 -8.94 -12.56 16.45
C GLU A 212 -9.38 -11.54 15.36
N GLY A 213 -9.78 -10.34 15.77
CA GLY A 213 -9.93 -9.20 14.86
C GLY A 213 -11.19 -8.37 15.09
N GLY A 214 -11.04 -7.30 15.87
CA GLY A 214 -12.07 -6.26 16.01
C GLY A 214 -12.33 -5.50 14.71
N ALA A 215 -13.37 -4.67 14.72
CA ALA A 215 -13.78 -3.88 13.55
C ALA A 215 -12.66 -3.01 12.98
N GLY A 216 -11.82 -2.41 13.82
CA GLY A 216 -10.65 -1.65 13.39
C GLY A 216 -9.68 -2.46 12.50
N ARG A 217 -9.45 -3.74 12.82
CA ARG A 217 -8.66 -4.64 11.95
C ARG A 217 -9.35 -4.84 10.60
N LYS A 218 -10.67 -5.07 10.58
CA LYS A 218 -11.42 -5.24 9.32
C LYS A 218 -11.34 -3.99 8.45
N VAL A 219 -11.48 -2.80 9.04
CA VAL A 219 -11.31 -1.53 8.34
C VAL A 219 -9.90 -1.43 7.77
N ARG A 220 -8.86 -1.70 8.56
CA ARG A 220 -7.47 -1.66 8.14
C ARG A 220 -7.18 -2.55 6.93
N GLU A 221 -7.59 -3.82 7.00
CA GLU A 221 -7.37 -4.79 5.91
C GLU A 221 -8.17 -4.44 4.65
N ASN A 222 -9.41 -3.97 4.80
CA ASN A 222 -10.21 -3.52 3.65
C ASN A 222 -9.61 -2.27 3.01
N LEU A 223 -9.14 -1.32 3.81
CA LEU A 223 -8.46 -0.12 3.29
C LEU A 223 -7.23 -0.52 2.47
N SER A 224 -6.38 -1.39 3.01
CA SER A 224 -5.19 -1.90 2.32
C SER A 224 -5.54 -2.61 1.01
N PHE A 225 -6.56 -3.47 1.02
CA PHE A 225 -7.00 -4.22 -0.15
C PHE A 225 -7.54 -3.30 -1.26
N PHE A 226 -8.42 -2.35 -0.92
CA PHE A 226 -9.03 -1.47 -1.92
C PHE A 226 -8.11 -0.34 -2.38
N ALA A 227 -7.10 0.04 -1.59
CA ALA A 227 -6.14 1.08 -1.97
C ALA A 227 -5.40 0.75 -3.27
N LEU A 228 -5.23 -0.53 -3.58
CA LEU A 228 -4.60 -1.02 -4.80
C LEU A 228 -5.56 -1.11 -6.01
N ASN A 229 -6.86 -0.85 -5.79
CA ASN A 229 -7.85 -0.94 -6.85
C ASN A 229 -7.80 0.30 -7.75
N THR A 230 -7.60 0.10 -9.05
CA THR A 230 -7.52 1.18 -10.06
C THR A 230 -8.81 1.99 -10.17
N HIS A 231 -9.96 1.40 -9.85
CA HIS A 231 -11.26 2.07 -9.86
C HIS A 231 -11.55 2.89 -8.59
N LEU A 232 -10.74 2.75 -7.53
CA LEU A 232 -10.91 3.53 -6.32
C LEU A 232 -10.51 4.98 -6.60
N ARG A 233 -11.51 5.88 -6.56
CA ARG A 233 -11.28 7.32 -6.67
C ARG A 233 -10.89 7.93 -5.34
N HIS A 234 -11.58 7.50 -4.28
CA HIS A 234 -11.40 8.09 -2.96
C HIS A 234 -11.81 7.11 -1.85
N ALA A 235 -11.10 7.16 -0.72
CA ALA A 235 -11.42 6.43 0.49
C ALA A 235 -11.70 7.41 1.63
N ILE A 236 -12.82 7.22 2.32
CA ILE A 236 -13.22 7.98 3.50
C ILE A 236 -13.26 7.01 4.68
N VAL A 237 -12.47 7.28 5.71
CA VAL A 237 -12.27 6.32 6.81
C VAL A 237 -12.61 6.98 8.15
N ALA A 238 -13.58 6.42 8.86
CA ALA A 238 -13.81 6.69 10.27
C ALA A 238 -13.32 5.49 11.07
N CYS A 239 -12.12 5.57 11.63
CA CYS A 239 -11.56 4.48 12.42
C CYS A 239 -10.70 5.02 13.55
N ASN A 240 -10.50 4.20 14.58
CA ASN A 240 -9.61 4.58 15.66
C ASN A 240 -8.16 4.73 15.14
N PRO A 241 -7.44 5.81 15.50
CA PRO A 241 -6.04 5.99 15.13
C PRO A 241 -5.11 4.81 15.48
N VAL A 242 -5.41 4.05 16.54
CA VAL A 242 -4.64 2.85 16.92
C VAL A 242 -4.67 1.78 15.82
N ASP A 243 -5.78 1.69 15.10
CA ASP A 243 -5.98 0.72 14.03
C ASP A 243 -5.50 1.21 12.65
N LEU A 244 -5.08 2.47 12.56
CA LEU A 244 -4.56 3.14 11.37
C LEU A 244 -3.08 3.54 11.58
N PRO A 245 -2.13 2.59 11.49
CA PRO A 245 -0.72 2.93 11.61
C PRO A 245 -0.27 3.85 10.46
N ALA A 246 0.58 4.83 10.75
CA ALA A 246 1.07 5.78 9.76
C ALA A 246 1.73 5.09 8.55
N SER A 247 2.41 3.96 8.76
CA SER A 247 3.04 3.16 7.69
C SER A 247 2.04 2.64 6.66
N LEU A 248 0.83 2.27 7.09
CA LEU A 248 -0.24 1.88 6.17
C LEU A 248 -0.71 3.09 5.36
N LEU A 249 -0.93 4.22 6.01
CA LEU A 249 -1.44 5.40 5.33
C LEU A 249 -0.44 5.91 4.29
N THR A 250 0.86 5.91 4.60
CA THR A 250 1.91 6.32 3.66
C THR A 250 2.07 5.38 2.46
N ALA A 251 1.57 4.15 2.54
CA ALA A 251 1.54 3.22 1.41
C ALA A 251 0.39 3.52 0.43
N ILE A 252 -0.55 4.39 0.83
CA ILE A 252 -1.72 4.79 0.05
C ILE A 252 -1.47 6.21 -0.47
N PRO A 253 -1.85 6.55 -1.72
CA PRO A 253 -1.82 7.93 -2.18
C PRO A 253 -2.71 8.81 -1.27
N LEU A 254 -2.09 9.67 -0.47
CA LEU A 254 -2.76 10.41 0.62
C LEU A 254 -3.83 11.36 0.10
N GLU A 255 -3.71 11.84 -1.14
CA GLU A 255 -4.71 12.66 -1.82
C GLU A 255 -6.04 11.92 -2.05
N LYS A 256 -6.00 10.59 -2.13
CA LYS A 256 -7.16 9.70 -2.26
C LYS A 256 -7.75 9.28 -0.91
N LEU A 257 -7.22 9.79 0.21
CA LEU A 257 -7.65 9.39 1.55
C LEU A 257 -8.21 10.59 2.32
N THR A 258 -9.31 10.36 3.03
CA THR A 258 -9.85 11.32 4.00
C THR A 258 -10.21 10.62 5.29
N LEU A 259 -9.76 11.17 6.41
CA LEU A 259 -10.14 10.68 7.72
C LEU A 259 -11.33 11.47 8.28
N ILE A 260 -12.31 10.76 8.81
CA ILE A 260 -13.41 11.37 9.56
C ILE A 260 -12.93 11.58 11.00
N GLU A 261 -12.85 12.83 11.42
CA GLU A 261 -12.42 13.21 12.76
C GLU A 261 -13.62 13.16 13.72
N SER A 262 -13.76 12.06 14.47
CA SER A 262 -14.68 11.98 15.61
C SER A 262 -14.01 12.39 16.94
N LEU A 263 -12.69 12.28 17.00
CA LEU A 263 -11.83 12.60 18.14
C LEU A 263 -10.54 13.26 17.64
N PRO A 264 -9.88 14.10 18.46
CA PRO A 264 -8.60 14.69 18.08
C PRO A 264 -7.59 13.61 17.64
N LEU A 265 -7.06 13.76 16.43
CA LEU A 265 -6.09 12.82 15.86
C LEU A 265 -4.73 12.97 16.57
N PRO A 266 -3.99 11.87 16.79
CA PRO A 266 -2.67 11.92 17.37
C PRO A 266 -1.67 12.63 16.45
N GLN A 267 -0.54 13.08 17.03
CA GLN A 267 0.53 13.76 16.29
C GLN A 267 1.06 12.92 15.12
N SER A 268 1.12 11.60 15.26
CA SER A 268 1.55 10.68 14.20
C SER A 268 0.70 10.73 12.93
N LEU A 269 -0.56 11.14 13.03
CA LEU A 269 -1.47 11.29 11.88
C LEU A 269 -1.56 12.74 11.40
N THR A 270 -1.48 13.71 12.31
CA THR A 270 -1.59 15.14 11.96
C THR A 270 -0.34 15.70 11.28
N THR A 271 0.81 15.03 11.38
CA THR A 271 2.02 15.38 10.61
C THR A 271 1.95 14.94 9.15
N LEU A 272 1.05 14.03 8.80
CA LEU A 272 0.84 13.59 7.42
C LEU A 272 -0.07 14.59 6.69
N PRO A 273 0.13 14.83 5.37
CA PRO A 273 -0.72 15.70 4.56
C PRO A 273 -2.07 15.03 4.23
N LEU A 274 -2.80 14.60 5.27
CA LEU A 274 -4.09 13.92 5.17
C LEU A 274 -5.24 14.93 5.17
N LYS A 275 -6.25 14.68 4.34
CA LYS A 275 -7.52 15.41 4.42
C LYS A 275 -8.31 14.90 5.63
N THR A 276 -8.88 15.81 6.39
CA THR A 276 -9.78 15.48 7.51
C THR A 276 -11.13 16.17 7.33
N THR A 277 -12.20 15.51 7.77
CA THR A 277 -13.56 16.07 7.71
C THR A 277 -14.37 15.68 8.94
N LYS A 278 -15.43 16.46 9.25
CA LYS A 278 -16.33 16.24 10.39
C LYS A 278 -17.77 16.18 9.92
N PHE A 279 -18.42 15.04 10.13
CA PHE A 279 -19.83 14.87 9.83
C PHE A 279 -20.67 14.97 11.11
N ASN A 280 -20.84 16.20 11.59
CA ASN A 280 -21.53 16.48 12.85
C ASN A 280 -22.99 16.02 12.87
N SER A 281 -23.64 15.83 11.72
CA SER A 281 -25.02 15.33 11.62
C SER A 281 -25.15 13.81 11.69
N LEU A 282 -24.04 13.09 11.46
CA LEU A 282 -23.94 11.63 11.49
C LEU A 282 -23.48 11.14 12.85
N PHE A 283 -22.41 11.75 13.36
CA PHE A 283 -21.74 11.31 14.57
C PHE A 283 -22.10 12.18 15.78
N ALA A 284 -22.20 11.56 16.95
CA ALA A 284 -22.38 12.27 18.20
C ALA A 284 -21.04 12.91 18.62
N PRO A 285 -21.07 14.08 19.27
CA PRO A 285 -19.86 14.69 19.81
C PRO A 285 -19.26 13.81 20.91
N PRO A 286 -17.94 13.87 21.12
CA PRO A 286 -17.29 13.12 22.18
C PRO A 286 -17.87 13.48 23.56
N PRO A 287 -18.00 12.51 24.48
CA PRO A 287 -18.50 12.78 25.82
C PRO A 287 -17.57 13.77 26.55
N PRO A 288 -18.12 14.69 27.36
CA PRO A 288 -17.30 15.61 28.14
C PRO A 288 -16.39 14.82 29.10
N PRO A 289 -15.18 15.34 29.40
CA PRO A 289 -14.26 14.68 30.32
C PRO A 289 -14.95 14.46 31.68
N PRO A 290 -14.66 13.33 32.37
CA PRO A 290 -15.28 13.04 33.65
C PRO A 290 -14.97 14.20 34.61
N LYS A 291 -16.03 14.80 35.17
CA LYS A 291 -15.90 15.86 36.18
C LYS A 291 -15.12 15.27 37.36
N ALA A 292 -14.01 15.91 37.72
CA ALA A 292 -13.21 15.50 38.89
C ALA A 292 -14.12 15.33 40.12
N PRO A 293 -13.92 14.28 40.95
CA PRO A 293 -14.70 14.09 42.15
C PRO A 293 -14.57 15.36 43.01
N LYS A 294 -15.72 15.98 43.34
CA LYS A 294 -15.75 17.12 44.24
C LYS A 294 -15.10 16.69 45.56
N PRO A 295 -14.18 17.48 46.14
CA PRO A 295 -13.63 17.16 47.45
C PRO A 295 -14.79 17.09 48.43
N ILE A 296 -14.89 15.95 49.12
CA ILE A 296 -15.80 15.78 50.25
C ILE A 296 -15.42 16.87 51.25
N ARG A 297 -16.29 17.89 51.38
CA ARG A 297 -16.20 18.85 52.46
C ARG A 297 -16.50 18.09 53.74
N ASP A 298 -15.44 17.83 54.50
CA ASP A 298 -15.51 17.37 55.87
C ASP A 298 -16.39 18.36 56.65
N ARG A 299 -17.63 17.97 56.94
CA ARG A 299 -18.49 18.73 57.85
C ARG A 299 -18.08 18.31 59.24
N GLY A 300 -17.25 19.15 59.88
CA GLY A 300 -16.94 19.04 61.30
C GLY A 300 -18.23 18.88 62.11
N HIS A 301 -18.31 17.76 62.81
CA HIS A 301 -19.35 17.51 63.80
C HIS A 301 -18.75 17.82 65.18
N ASN A 302 -19.12 18.97 65.72
CA ASN A 302 -18.93 19.25 67.15
C ASN A 302 -19.81 18.30 67.96
N ASP A 303 -19.15 17.52 68.80
CA ASP A 303 -19.28 17.52 70.26
C ASP A 303 -20.69 17.61 70.87
N ARG A 304 -21.21 16.47 71.31
CA ARG A 304 -22.05 16.32 72.52
C ARG A 304 -21.78 14.93 73.12
N GLY A 305 -21.11 14.90 74.26
CA GLY A 305 -20.84 13.67 75.01
C GLY A 305 -22.08 13.01 75.59
N PHE A 306 -21.95 11.75 76.00
CA PHE A 306 -22.49 11.23 77.27
C PHE A 306 -21.90 9.83 77.59
N SER A 307 -21.36 9.75 78.80
CA SER A 307 -21.27 8.61 79.74
C SER A 307 -20.74 7.24 79.30
N GLU A 308 -19.56 6.98 79.87
CA GLU A 308 -19.03 5.75 80.45
C GLU A 308 -20.09 4.86 81.15
N SER A 309 -20.43 3.72 80.55
CA SER A 309 -20.83 2.47 81.22
C SER A 309 -21.26 1.43 80.17
N ASP A 310 -20.33 0.61 79.71
CA ASP A 310 -20.55 -0.84 79.74
C ASP A 310 -19.25 -1.60 79.47
N MET A 311 -18.71 -2.08 80.57
CA MET A 311 -17.62 -3.04 80.63
C MET A 311 -18.16 -4.42 80.22
N ARG A 312 -17.32 -5.16 79.47
CA ARG A 312 -17.30 -6.63 79.29
C ARG A 312 -18.13 -7.19 78.12
N ARG A 313 -17.42 -7.46 77.01
CA ARG A 313 -17.17 -8.85 76.59
C ARG A 313 -16.13 -8.96 75.48
N GLY A 314 -15.08 -9.72 75.77
CA GLY A 314 -14.50 -10.66 74.80
C GLY A 314 -13.45 -10.10 73.85
N GLY A 315 -12.25 -9.87 74.36
CA GLY A 315 -11.05 -10.08 73.54
C GLY A 315 -10.89 -11.56 73.20
N ARG A 316 -10.48 -11.84 71.96
CA ARG A 316 -9.52 -12.89 71.60
C ARG A 316 -9.09 -12.73 70.14
N ASP A 317 -7.78 -12.48 70.01
CA ASP A 317 -6.85 -13.06 69.04
C ASP A 317 -6.95 -12.62 67.56
N ARG A 318 -6.18 -11.57 67.25
CA ARG A 318 -5.53 -11.35 65.96
C ARG A 318 -4.13 -11.94 66.02
N GLU A 319 -3.90 -13.07 65.35
CA GLU A 319 -2.62 -13.33 64.68
C GLU A 319 -2.74 -14.39 63.58
N MET A 320 -2.11 -14.07 62.45
CA MET A 320 -1.62 -14.95 61.39
C MET A 320 -2.59 -15.93 60.69
N ARG A 321 -2.90 -15.62 59.42
CA ARG A 321 -2.45 -16.46 58.29
C ARG A 321 -2.60 -15.74 56.95
N ARG A 322 -1.45 -15.54 56.31
CA ARG A 322 -1.28 -15.31 54.87
C ARG A 322 -1.74 -16.56 54.09
N GLY A 323 -2.25 -16.36 52.87
CA GLY A 323 -2.57 -17.40 51.87
C GLY A 323 -3.97 -17.14 51.28
N ASP A 324 -4.24 -17.16 49.98
CA ASP A 324 -3.49 -17.67 48.83
C ASP A 324 -4.09 -16.95 47.58
N GLU A 325 -3.43 -15.91 47.07
CA GLU A 325 -3.72 -15.38 45.73
C GLU A 325 -2.95 -16.25 44.72
N ARG A 326 -3.59 -17.27 44.15
CA ARG A 326 -3.03 -17.99 43.02
C ARG A 326 -3.34 -17.27 41.72
N GLY A 327 -2.44 -16.39 41.31
CA GLY A 327 -2.26 -16.00 39.92
C GLY A 327 -1.72 -17.19 39.13
N GLY A 328 -2.56 -17.79 38.29
CA GLY A 328 -2.12 -18.76 37.27
C GLY A 328 -1.67 -18.02 36.01
N GLY A 329 -0.45 -17.48 36.03
CA GLY A 329 0.26 -17.01 34.83
C GLY A 329 1.40 -17.97 34.49
N PRO A 330 1.80 -18.09 33.20
CA PRO A 330 2.89 -18.97 32.79
C PRO A 330 4.21 -18.57 33.47
N GLN A 331 4.87 -19.52 34.11
CA GLN A 331 6.16 -19.28 34.77
C GLN A 331 7.28 -19.33 33.73
N LEU A 332 7.79 -18.15 33.35
CA LEU A 332 9.00 -18.01 32.55
C LEU A 332 10.20 -18.11 33.50
N GLN A 333 11.01 -19.15 33.33
CA GLN A 333 12.24 -19.33 34.11
C GLN A 333 13.43 -19.08 33.19
N LEU A 334 14.15 -17.98 33.43
CA LEU A 334 15.38 -17.65 32.72
C LEU A 334 16.54 -18.32 33.46
N MET A 335 17.20 -19.28 32.81
CA MET A 335 18.45 -19.85 33.30
C MET A 335 19.60 -19.31 32.45
N GLU A 336 20.54 -18.65 33.12
CA GLU A 336 21.80 -18.20 32.55
C GLU A 336 22.87 -19.17 33.06
N GLN A 337 23.60 -19.80 32.14
CA GLN A 337 24.64 -20.77 32.48
C GLN A 337 25.93 -20.30 31.81
N ASP A 338 26.88 -19.85 32.61
CA ASP A 338 28.18 -19.37 32.14
C ASP A 338 29.02 -20.56 31.67
N HIS A 339 29.35 -20.58 30.37
CA HIS A 339 30.42 -21.40 29.84
C HIS A 339 31.51 -20.49 29.24
N ASP A 340 32.77 -20.80 29.56
CA ASP A 340 33.97 -20.11 29.11
C ASP A 340 34.11 -20.18 27.59
N GLY A 341 33.46 -19.26 26.89
CA GLY A 341 33.48 -19.18 25.42
C GLY A 341 32.24 -18.55 24.82
N GLY A 342 31.93 -17.30 25.17
CA GLY A 342 30.92 -16.49 24.49
C GLY A 342 29.47 -16.88 24.82
N GLY A 343 28.84 -16.13 25.74
CA GLY A 343 27.51 -16.40 26.26
C GLY A 343 26.41 -16.50 25.21
N SER A 344 25.60 -17.56 25.31
CA SER A 344 24.31 -17.67 24.64
C SER A 344 23.24 -17.89 25.71
N THR A 345 22.27 -16.98 25.79
CA THR A 345 21.15 -17.04 26.74
C THR A 345 20.01 -17.87 26.13
N TRP A 346 19.52 -18.86 26.86
CA TRP A 346 18.44 -19.74 26.39
C TRP A 346 17.12 -19.43 27.11
N LEU A 347 16.02 -19.36 26.35
CA LEU A 347 14.68 -19.12 26.87
C LEU A 347 13.84 -20.40 26.66
N VAL A 348 13.45 -21.08 27.74
CA VAL A 348 12.68 -22.32 27.69
C VAL A 348 11.25 -22.05 28.14
N ILE A 349 10.27 -22.32 27.27
CA ILE A 349 8.84 -22.16 27.58
C ILE A 349 8.23 -23.56 27.75
N GLN A 350 7.83 -23.92 28.97
CA GLN A 350 7.09 -25.15 29.24
C GLN A 350 5.58 -24.87 29.31
N PRO A 351 4.74 -25.49 28.46
CA PRO A 351 3.29 -25.36 28.57
C PRO A 351 2.73 -26.27 29.69
N GLU A 352 1.99 -25.69 30.64
CA GLU A 352 1.31 -26.44 31.71
C GLU A 352 0.04 -27.16 31.21
N ARG A 353 -0.15 -28.40 31.66
CA ARG A 353 -1.33 -29.23 31.41
C ARG A 353 -2.52 -28.74 32.25
N SER A 354 -3.58 -28.25 31.60
CA SER A 354 -4.87 -28.00 32.28
C SER A 354 -5.58 -29.33 32.56
N LYS A 355 -5.74 -29.68 33.85
CA LYS A 355 -6.59 -30.80 34.29
C LYS A 355 -8.06 -30.45 34.05
N SER A 356 -8.72 -31.15 33.13
CA SER A 356 -10.17 -31.09 32.94
C SER A 356 -10.91 -31.71 34.13
N GLN A 357 -11.81 -30.95 34.76
CA GLN A 357 -12.81 -31.43 35.71
C GLN A 357 -13.75 -32.44 35.02
N ALA A 358 -13.82 -33.66 35.55
CA ALA A 358 -14.83 -34.64 35.19
C ALA A 358 -16.15 -34.29 35.88
N VAL A 359 -17.21 -34.09 35.10
CA VAL A 359 -18.59 -33.95 35.56
C VAL A 359 -19.29 -35.30 35.38
N ASP A 360 -19.79 -35.84 36.50
CA ASP A 360 -20.65 -37.01 36.58
C ASP A 360 -21.89 -36.90 35.68
N ARG A 361 -22.07 -37.86 34.77
CA ARG A 361 -23.41 -38.28 34.31
C ARG A 361 -23.47 -39.79 34.12
N ARG A 362 -24.29 -40.43 34.95
CA ARG A 362 -24.77 -41.80 34.82
C ARG A 362 -25.61 -41.94 33.55
N GLY A 363 -25.44 -43.03 32.80
CA GLY A 363 -26.44 -43.48 31.83
C GLY A 363 -25.92 -44.25 30.63
N ASP A 364 -26.04 -45.57 30.73
CA ASP A 364 -26.44 -46.51 29.67
C ASP A 364 -25.39 -47.18 28.75
N ARG A 365 -25.81 -48.37 28.30
CA ARG A 365 -25.04 -49.59 28.00
C ARG A 365 -24.44 -49.69 26.58
N ASP A 366 -23.44 -50.57 26.51
CA ASP A 366 -23.06 -51.47 25.40
C ASP A 366 -22.74 -50.89 24.00
N ARG A 367 -21.45 -50.94 23.63
CA ARG A 367 -20.92 -51.73 22.49
C ARG A 367 -19.42 -51.48 22.24
N ASP A 368 -18.63 -52.52 22.48
CA ASP A 368 -17.67 -53.13 21.55
C ASP A 368 -16.80 -52.23 20.64
N ARG A 369 -15.47 -52.31 20.83
CA ARG A 369 -14.37 -52.45 19.84
C ARG A 369 -13.12 -51.57 20.06
N ARG A 370 -12.03 -52.28 20.38
CA ARG A 370 -10.61 -52.07 20.04
C ARG A 370 -10.21 -50.73 19.43
N ARG A 371 -9.41 -49.94 20.16
CA ARG A 371 -8.38 -49.04 19.59
C ARG A 371 -7.17 -48.97 20.53
N ALA A 372 -5.99 -49.13 19.93
CA ALA A 372 -4.66 -49.10 20.56
C ALA A 372 -4.33 -47.72 21.18
N PRO A 373 -3.40 -47.63 22.14
CA PRO A 373 -3.00 -46.35 22.73
C PRO A 373 -2.19 -45.53 21.71
N SER A 374 -2.57 -44.27 21.48
CA SER A 374 -1.72 -43.32 20.76
C SER A 374 -0.68 -42.75 21.72
N GLU A 375 0.58 -42.88 21.34
CA GLU A 375 1.71 -42.16 21.95
C GLU A 375 1.58 -40.68 21.54
N ASP A 376 1.22 -39.80 22.48
CA ASP A 376 1.25 -38.36 22.25
C ASP A 376 2.72 -37.90 22.28
N ASP A 377 3.28 -37.69 21.09
CA ASP A 377 4.59 -37.07 20.86
C ASP A 377 4.64 -35.66 21.48
N SER A 378 5.46 -35.50 22.51
CA SER A 378 5.89 -34.21 23.05
C SER A 378 6.80 -33.50 22.03
N SER A 379 6.24 -32.57 21.24
CA SER A 379 7.03 -31.70 20.37
C SER A 379 7.53 -30.49 21.17
N SER A 380 8.79 -30.51 21.60
CA SER A 380 9.46 -29.31 22.11
C SER A 380 10.03 -28.51 20.94
N LEU A 381 9.63 -27.25 20.83
CA LEU A 381 10.21 -26.27 19.90
C LEU A 381 11.38 -25.58 20.61
N SER A 382 12.57 -25.63 20.00
CA SER A 382 13.74 -24.88 20.46
C SER A 382 14.09 -23.80 19.45
N ILE A 383 14.29 -22.58 19.95
CA ILE A 383 14.72 -21.42 19.17
C ILE A 383 16.09 -21.00 19.72
N SER A 384 17.07 -20.90 18.84
CA SER A 384 18.42 -20.42 19.16
C SER A 384 18.73 -19.14 18.41
N ILE A 385 19.43 -18.21 19.08
CA ILE A 385 19.94 -16.97 18.47
C ILE A 385 21.46 -17.07 18.46
N GLY A 386 22.05 -17.04 17.27
CA GLY A 386 23.48 -17.05 17.07
C GLY A 386 24.13 -15.70 17.39
N PRO A 387 25.47 -15.66 17.56
CA PRO A 387 26.22 -14.46 17.91
C PRO A 387 26.20 -13.36 16.82
N ASP A 388 25.67 -13.66 15.63
CA ASP A 388 25.46 -12.75 14.50
C ASP A 388 23.98 -12.35 14.30
N ASN A 389 23.14 -12.51 15.33
CA ASN A 389 21.69 -12.30 15.30
C ASN A 389 20.93 -13.21 14.31
N THR A 390 21.51 -14.32 13.89
CA THR A 390 20.79 -15.34 13.14
C THR A 390 19.84 -16.11 14.05
N VAL A 391 18.58 -16.28 13.64
CA VAL A 391 17.56 -17.02 14.38
C VAL A 391 17.37 -18.39 13.73
N SER A 392 17.58 -19.47 14.47
CA SER A 392 17.31 -20.83 14.02
C SER A 392 16.19 -21.46 14.84
N VAL A 393 15.32 -22.22 14.18
CA VAL A 393 14.17 -22.89 14.78
C VAL A 393 14.26 -24.38 14.49
N ASP A 394 14.45 -25.20 15.53
CA ASP A 394 14.40 -26.65 15.42
C ASP A 394 13.07 -27.16 15.99
N SER A 395 12.37 -27.97 15.20
CA SER A 395 11.06 -28.54 15.55
C SER A 395 11.15 -29.96 16.10
N GLY A 396 12.36 -30.48 16.36
CA GLY A 396 12.57 -31.74 17.07
C GLY A 396 12.04 -33.00 16.36
N ARG A 397 11.59 -32.90 15.09
CA ARG A 397 11.05 -34.03 14.33
C ARG A 397 12.17 -34.97 13.87
N ARG A 398 12.46 -36.00 14.67
CA ARG A 398 13.26 -37.16 14.20
C ARG A 398 12.54 -37.85 13.05
N ARG A 399 13.08 -37.75 11.83
CA ARG A 399 12.67 -38.61 10.70
C ARG A 399 13.08 -40.06 11.00
N ARG A 400 12.11 -40.95 11.25
CA ARG A 400 12.32 -42.40 11.13
C ARG A 400 12.56 -42.73 9.65
N ILE A 401 13.78 -43.15 9.32
CA ILE A 401 14.07 -43.87 8.08
C ILE A 401 13.57 -45.30 8.30
N MET A 402 12.58 -45.76 7.53
CA MET A 402 12.26 -47.18 7.44
C MET A 402 13.21 -47.83 6.43
N GLY A 403 13.90 -48.88 6.87
CA GLY A 403 14.57 -49.85 6.02
C GLY A 403 13.69 -51.07 5.76
#